data_AF-A0A8E2F877-F1
#
_entry.id   AF-A0A8E2F877-F1
#
_cell.length_a   1.000
_cell.length_b   1.000
_cell.length_c   1.000
_cell.angle_alpha   90.00
_cell.angle_beta   90.00
_cell.angle_gamma   90.00
#
_symmetry.space_group_name_H-M   'P 1'
#
loop_
_entity.id
_entity.type
_entity.pdbx_description
1 polymer ?
#
loop_
_entity_poly.entity_id
_entity_poly.type
_entity_poly.pdbx_seq_one_letter_code
_entity_poly.pdbx_strand_id
1 'polypeptide(L)' 'MEQTRALNALEPFLALSKSANSPRAAADLVTQATSAPHTYVFAELLQTPNIQALRQSPEYSSYLTLLEIFSWGTWADYK' A
#
# COMPACT_ATOMS: atom_id res chain seq x y z
N MET A 1 -18.06 -14.06 4.77
CA MET A 1 -16.61 -14.38 4.79
C MET A 1 -15.85 -13.07 4.95
N GLU A 2 -15.06 -12.90 6.01
CA GLU A 2 -14.28 -11.66 6.25
C GLU A 2 -13.25 -11.39 5.15
N GLN A 3 -12.69 -12.43 4.55
CA GLN A 3 -11.75 -12.34 3.44
C GLN A 3 -12.34 -11.60 2.22
N THR A 4 -13.61 -11.84 1.89
CA THR A 4 -14.31 -11.12 0.80
C THR A 4 -14.45 -9.63 1.10
N ARG A 5 -14.63 -9.25 2.38
CA ARG A 5 -14.72 -7.84 2.77
C ARG A 5 -13.38 -7.13 2.62
N ALA A 6 -12.28 -7.80 2.97
CA ALA A 6 -10.94 -7.24 2.81
C ALA A 6 -10.54 -7.04 1.34
N LEU A 7 -10.92 -7.97 0.47
CA LEU A 7 -10.71 -7.83 -0.98
C LEU A 7 -11.51 -6.65 -1.56
N ASN A 8 -12.79 -6.55 -1.21
CA ASN A 8 -13.63 -5.44 -1.66
C ASN A 8 -13.14 -4.07 -1.15
N ALA A 9 -12.57 -4.04 0.06
CA ALA A 9 -11.97 -2.83 0.61
C ALA A 9 -10.68 -2.42 -0.12
N LEU A 10 -9.93 -3.38 -0.66
CA LEU A 10 -8.70 -3.15 -1.43
C LEU A 10 -8.98 -2.69 -2.88
N GLU A 11 -10.02 -3.20 -3.54
CA GLU A 11 -10.38 -2.88 -4.94
C GLU A 11 -10.24 -1.39 -5.33
N PRO A 12 -10.78 -0.41 -4.57
CA PRO A 12 -10.64 1.01 -4.93
C PRO A 12 -9.17 1.47 -4.93
N PHE A 13 -8.33 0.96 -4.02
CA PHE A 13 -6.91 1.30 -3.96
C PHE A 13 -6.13 0.69 -5.11
N LEU A 14 -6.51 -0.50 -5.59
CA LEU A 14 -5.95 -1.09 -6.80
C LEU A 14 -6.34 -0.32 -8.07
N ALA A 15 -7.54 0.26 -8.11
CA ALA A 15 -7.92 1.12 -9.21
C ALA A 15 -7.12 2.43 -9.21
N LEU A 16 -6.97 3.05 -8.03
CA LEU A 16 -6.22 4.30 -7.86
C LEU A 16 -4.71 4.12 -8.09
N SER A 17 -4.15 2.94 -7.80
CA SER A 17 -2.73 2.68 -8.01
C SER A 17 -2.34 2.78 -9.47
N LYS A 18 -3.24 2.47 -10.41
CA LYS A 18 -3.01 2.58 -11.86
C LYS A 18 -2.83 4.03 -12.34
N SER A 19 -3.40 5.00 -11.64
CA SER A 19 -3.29 6.43 -11.96
C SER A 19 -2.32 7.19 -11.05
N ALA A 20 -1.76 6.53 -10.03
CA ALA A 20 -0.77 7.09 -9.11
C ALA A 20 0.63 7.21 -9.74
N ASN A 21 0.75 8.03 -10.79
CA ASN A 21 1.97 8.16 -11.60
C ASN A 21 3.07 9.02 -10.97
N SER A 22 2.78 9.72 -9.87
CA SER A 22 3.78 10.49 -9.13
C SER A 22 4.13 9.80 -7.81
N PRO A 23 5.40 9.89 -7.34
CA PRO A 23 5.81 9.31 -6.06
C PRO A 23 4.94 9.79 -4.89
N ARG A 24 4.55 11.08 -4.91
CA ARG A 24 3.64 11.64 -3.92
C ARG A 24 2.26 10.98 -3.94
N ALA A 25 1.65 10.80 -5.12
CA ALA A 25 0.35 10.15 -5.23
C ALA A 25 0.39 8.69 -4.77
N ALA A 26 1.49 7.98 -5.08
CA ALA A 26 1.71 6.62 -4.61
C ALA A 26 1.85 6.57 -3.07
N ALA A 27 2.59 7.50 -2.46
CA ALA A 27 2.72 7.60 -1.00
C ALA A 27 1.40 7.95 -0.29
N ASP A 28 0.64 8.90 -0.84
CA ASP A 28 -0.69 9.26 -0.33
C ASP A 28 -1.62 8.04 -0.40
N LEU A 29 -1.57 7.26 -1.48
CA LEU A 29 -2.36 6.05 -1.64
C LEU A 29 -2.00 4.99 -0.59
N VAL A 30 -0.71 4.76 -0.34
CA VAL A 30 -0.26 3.84 0.72
C VAL A 30 -0.80 4.27 2.08
N THR A 31 -0.74 5.57 2.38
CA THR A 31 -1.24 6.13 3.64
C THR A 31 -2.74 5.88 3.80
N GLN A 32 -3.52 6.10 2.73
CA GLN A 32 -4.95 5.86 2.75
C GLN A 32 -5.28 4.37 2.89
N ALA A 33 -4.59 3.50 2.15
CA ALA A 33 -4.84 2.06 2.18
C ALA A 33 -4.53 1.45 3.56
N THR A 34 -3.41 1.82 4.18
CA THR A 34 -3.00 1.34 5.51
C THR A 34 -3.86 1.90 6.65
N SER A 35 -4.50 3.04 6.45
CA SER A 35 -5.43 3.66 7.41
C SER A 35 -6.90 3.27 7.20
N ALA A 36 -7.21 2.56 6.12
CA ALA A 36 -8.59 2.23 5.75
C ALA A 36 -9.13 1.07 6.61
N PRO A 37 -10.35 1.20 7.16
CA PRO A 37 -10.95 0.12 7.93
C PRO A 37 -11.24 -1.08 7.03
N HIS A 38 -11.07 -2.27 7.59
CA HIS A 38 -11.29 -3.55 6.89
C HIS A 38 -10.31 -3.86 5.74
N THR A 39 -9.28 -3.04 5.52
CA THR A 39 -8.22 -3.31 4.56
C THR A 39 -7.03 -3.94 5.27
N TYR A 40 -6.87 -5.25 5.15
CA TYR A 40 -5.82 -6.02 5.86
C TYR A 40 -4.91 -6.84 4.93
N VAL A 41 -5.23 -6.89 3.64
CA VAL A 41 -4.43 -7.55 2.61
C VAL A 41 -3.86 -6.47 1.72
N PHE A 42 -2.56 -6.50 1.45
CA PHE A 42 -1.86 -5.46 0.70
C PHE A 42 -0.95 -6.00 -0.41
N ALA A 43 -0.80 -7.32 -0.52
CA ALA A 43 0.12 -7.97 -1.45
C ALA A 43 -0.08 -7.52 -2.91
N GLU A 44 -1.33 -7.49 -3.37
CA GLU A 44 -1.67 -7.04 -4.73
C GLU A 44 -1.30 -5.58 -4.95
N LEU A 45 -1.55 -4.71 -3.96
CA LEU A 45 -1.22 -3.29 -4.04
C LEU A 45 0.29 -3.08 -4.08
N LEU A 46 1.03 -3.81 -3.24
CA LEU A 46 2.47 -3.77 -3.15
C LEU A 46 3.14 -4.17 -4.47
N GLN A 47 2.58 -5.15 -5.20
CA GLN A 47 3.13 -5.60 -6.49
C GLN A 47 2.95 -4.60 -7.63
N THR A 48 2.12 -3.55 -7.46
CA THR A 48 1.88 -2.60 -8.54
C THR A 48 3.13 -1.77 -8.89
N PRO A 49 3.40 -1.51 -10.17
CA PRO A 49 4.63 -0.85 -10.60
C PRO A 49 4.76 0.57 -10.03
N ASN A 50 3.65 1.28 -9.91
CA ASN A 50 3.62 2.65 -9.37
C ASN A 50 3.99 2.69 -7.87
N ILE A 51 3.61 1.66 -7.11
CA ILE A 51 4.04 1.51 -5.71
C ILE A 51 5.50 1.08 -5.63
N GLN A 52 5.94 0.14 -6.47
CA GLN A 52 7.34 -0.28 -6.51
C GLN A 52 8.29 0.86 -6.92
N ALA A 53 7.82 1.83 -7.72
CA ALA A 53 8.58 3.01 -8.12
C ALA A 53 9.00 3.90 -6.94
N LEU A 54 8.28 3.85 -5.81
CA LEU A 54 8.64 4.56 -4.57
C LEU A 54 10.04 4.20 -4.08
N ARG A 55 10.53 2.99 -4.38
CA ARG A 55 11.89 2.54 -4.00
C ARG A 55 13.00 3.41 -4.60
N GLN A 56 12.72 4.11 -5.70
CA GLN A 56 13.66 5.03 -6.36
C GLN A 56 13.55 6.47 -5.84
N SER A 57 12.55 6.78 -5.01
CA SER A 57 12.30 8.11 -4.49
C SER A 57 12.84 8.22 -3.06
N PRO A 58 13.95 8.95 -2.80
CA PRO A 58 14.53 9.05 -1.47
C PRO A 58 13.51 9.55 -0.43
N GLU A 59 12.69 10.51 -0.82
CA GLU A 59 11.67 11.14 0.02
C GLU A 59 10.49 10.23 0.38
N TYR A 60 10.16 9.26 -0.48
CA TYR A 60 8.95 8.44 -0.35
C TYR A 60 9.22 6.94 -0.19
N SER A 61 10.49 6.52 -0.22
CA SER A 61 10.90 5.13 -0.06
C SER A 61 10.40 4.50 1.25
N SER A 62 10.29 5.29 2.32
CA SER A 62 9.76 4.86 3.62
C SER A 62 8.30 4.41 3.56
N TYR A 63 7.48 4.97 2.66
CA TYR A 63 6.09 4.52 2.47
C TYR A 63 6.02 3.13 1.86
N LEU A 64 6.95 2.79 0.95
CA LEU A 64 7.05 1.43 0.44
C LEU A 64 7.42 0.45 1.55
N THR A 65 8.40 0.80 2.38
CA THR A 65 8.78 -0.02 3.55
C THR A 65 7.63 -0.19 4.52
N LEU A 66 6.84 0.86 4.77
CA LEU A 66 5.63 0.76 5.58
C LEU A 66 4.64 -0.26 5.00
N LEU A 67 4.38 -0.21 3.69
CA LEU A 67 3.48 -1.15 3.03
C LEU A 67 4.02 -2.59 3.07
N GLU A 68 5.33 -2.78 2.96
CA GLU A 68 5.99 -4.09 3.14
C GLU A 68 5.76 -4.61 4.56
N ILE A 69 5.95 -3.78 5.59
CA ILE A 69 5.68 -4.14 7.00
C ILE A 69 4.21 -4.51 7.20
N PHE A 70 3.26 -3.76 6.62
CA PHE A 70 1.84 -4.10 6.72
C PHE A 70 1.46 -5.38 5.96
N SER A 71 2.24 -5.77 4.94
CA SER A 71 1.97 -6.96 4.14
C SER A 71 2.43 -8.25 4.80
N TRP A 72 3.57 -8.22 5.51
CA TRP A 72 4.19 -9.42 6.10
C TRP A 72 5.11 -9.17 7.30
N GLY A 73 5.31 -7.92 7.69
CA GLY A 73 6.09 -7.57 8.87
C GLY A 73 5.27 -7.61 10.15
N THR A 74 5.92 -7.21 11.23
CA THR A 74 5.35 -7.13 12.56
C THR A 74 5.53 -5.73 13.15
N TRP A 75 4.92 -5.48 14.30
CA TRP A 75 5.15 -4.25 15.05
C TRP A 75 6.62 -4.04 15.43
N ALA A 76 7.41 -5.11 15.57
CA ALA A 76 8.84 -5.01 15.84
C ALA A 76 9.62 -4.47 14.64
N ASP A 77 9.20 -4.79 13.41
CA ASP A 77 9.82 -4.32 12.17
C ASP A 77 9.53 -2.83 11.90
N TYR A 78 8.49 -2.28 12.52
CA TYR A 78 8.14 -0.86 12.41
C TYR A 78 8.92 0.05 13.37
N LYS A 79 9.37 -0.48 14.51
CA LYS A 79 10.09 0.28 15.54
C LYS A 79 11.53 0.57 15.14
#